data_AF-A0A0C9ZQX1-F1
#
_entry.id   AF-A0A0C9ZQX1-F1
#
_cell.length_a   1.000
_cell.length_b   1.000
_cell.length_c   1.000
_cell.angle_alpha   90.00
_cell.angle_beta   90.00
_cell.angle_gamma   90.00
#
_symmetry.space_group_name_H-M   'P 1'
#
loop_
_entity.id
_entity.type
_entity.pdbx_description
1 polymer ?
#
loop_
_entity_poly.entity_id
_entity_poly.type
_entity_poly.pdbx_seq_one_letter_code
_entity_poly.pdbx_strand_id
1 'polypeptide(L)'
;MSAAHNLQQHPVFVQAQNKVKYHLSQLDKELTKYPALTSIEARTQIPKTYLVLATLVLLAIFHLITPVAAPVSYVMGFALPAYLSLKALESPGHQDDVQWITYWVVFAS
;
A
#
# COMPACT_ATOMS: atom_id res chain seq x y z
N MET A 1 28.85 4.28 -27.83
CA MET A 1 28.82 3.54 -26.54
C MET A 1 27.70 4.13 -25.70
N SER A 2 26.71 3.33 -25.28
CA SER A 2 25.46 3.81 -24.70
C SER A 2 25.68 4.45 -23.31
N ALA A 3 25.07 5.61 -23.05
CA ALA A 3 25.17 6.35 -21.77
C ALA A 3 24.84 5.48 -20.54
N ALA A 4 23.99 4.46 -20.69
CA ALA A 4 23.67 3.50 -19.64
C ALA A 4 24.88 2.66 -19.18
N HIS A 5 25.82 2.34 -20.10
CA HIS A 5 27.02 1.56 -19.78
C HIS A 5 28.00 2.36 -18.90
N ASN A 6 28.14 3.66 -19.16
CA ASN A 6 28.98 4.56 -18.36
C ASN A 6 28.42 4.76 -16.94
N LEU A 7 27.10 4.79 -16.76
CA LEU A 7 26.47 4.89 -15.43
C LEU A 7 26.65 3.61 -14.60
N GLN A 8 26.59 2.45 -15.25
CA GLN A 8 26.83 1.16 -14.58
C GLN A 8 28.26 1.00 -14.07
N GLN A 9 29.23 1.65 -14.71
CA GLN A 9 30.64 1.63 -14.32
C GLN A 9 31.01 2.75 -13.34
N HIS A 10 30.08 3.65 -13.02
CA HIS A 10 30.34 4.72 -12.09
C HIS A 10 30.67 4.13 -10.70
N PRO A 11 31.78 4.53 -10.06
CA PRO A 11 32.27 3.89 -8.83
C PRO A 11 31.22 3.89 -7.71
N VAL A 12 30.41 4.95 -7.63
CA VAL A 12 29.30 5.03 -6.66
C VAL A 12 28.20 4.01 -6.94
N PHE A 13 27.83 3.79 -8.20
CA PHE A 13 26.80 2.82 -8.58
C PHE A 13 27.27 1.38 -8.32
N VAL A 14 28.52 1.08 -8.69
CA VAL A 14 29.13 -0.24 -8.44
C VAL A 14 29.22 -0.53 -6.94
N GLN A 15 29.66 0.45 -6.13
CA GLN A 15 29.70 0.30 -4.67
C GLN A 15 28.32 0.07 -4.06
N ALA A 16 27.29 0.82 -4.51
CA ALA A 16 25.92 0.62 -4.06
C ALA A 16 25.39 -0.78 -4.43
N GLN A 17 25.62 -1.23 -5.66
CA GLN A 17 25.22 -2.55 -6.12
C GLN A 17 25.90 -3.66 -5.31
N ASN A 18 27.18 -3.53 -5.00
CA ASN A 18 27.93 -4.50 -4.21
C ASN A 18 27.41 -4.58 -2.76
N LYS A 19 27.08 -3.43 -2.14
CA LYS A 19 26.45 -3.41 -0.82
C LYS A 19 25.08 -4.10 -0.82
N VAL A 20 24.24 -3.82 -1.82
CA VAL A 20 22.93 -4.48 -1.95
C VAL A 20 23.10 -5.99 -2.10
N LYS A 21 23.97 -6.45 -3.01
CA LYS A 21 24.26 -7.88 -3.20
C LYS A 21 24.77 -8.54 -1.93
N TYR A 22 25.63 -7.86 -1.17
CA TYR A 22 26.10 -8.33 0.12
C TYR A 22 24.93 -8.57 1.09
N HIS A 23 24.04 -7.60 1.28
CA HIS A 23 22.87 -7.76 2.15
C HIS A 23 21.89 -8.84 1.65
N LEU A 24 21.68 -8.95 0.34
CA LEU A 24 20.86 -10.01 -0.25
C LEU A 24 21.46 -11.39 0.02
N SER A 25 22.78 -11.56 -0.09
CA SER A 25 23.44 -12.84 0.20
C SER A 25 23.38 -13.24 1.67
N GLN A 26 23.44 -12.27 2.59
CA GLN A 26 23.27 -12.51 4.01
C GLN A 26 21.84 -12.96 4.31
N LEU A 27 20.85 -12.29 3.70
CA LEU A 27 19.45 -12.64 3.86
C LEU A 27 19.15 -14.03 3.28
N ASP A 28 19.72 -14.36 2.12
CA ASP A 28 19.56 -15.69 1.52
C ASP A 28 20.09 -16.81 2.42
N LYS A 29 21.26 -16.59 3.03
CA LYS A 29 21.86 -17.54 3.97
C LYS A 29 20.97 -17.77 5.21
N GLU A 30 20.43 -16.69 5.76
CA GLU A 30 19.52 -16.77 6.91
C GLU A 30 18.19 -17.45 6.55
N LEU A 31 17.63 -17.14 5.38
CA LEU A 31 16.39 -17.73 4.90
C LEU A 31 16.52 -19.23 4.56
N THR A 32 17.73 -19.69 4.24
CA THR A 32 18.00 -21.13 3.99
C THR A 32 17.74 -22.00 5.22
N LYS A 33 17.76 -21.43 6.43
CA LYS A 33 17.43 -22.16 7.68
C LYS A 33 15.98 -22.66 7.72
N TYR A 34 15.10 -22.12 6.87
CA TYR A 34 13.69 -22.49 6.82
C TYR A 34 13.42 -23.47 5.66
N PRO A 35 13.17 -24.75 5.93
CA PRO A 35 12.98 -25.77 4.89
C PRO A 35 11.73 -25.55 4.02
N ALA A 36 10.74 -24.81 4.53
CA ALA A 36 9.57 -24.40 3.74
C ALA A 36 9.97 -23.46 2.59
N LEU A 37 10.86 -22.49 2.85
CA LEU A 37 11.29 -21.52 1.84
C LEU A 37 12.17 -22.15 0.77
N THR A 38 13.04 -23.08 1.14
CA THR A 38 13.87 -23.82 0.19
C THR A 38 13.04 -24.76 -0.68
N SER A 39 11.99 -25.38 -0.12
CA SER A 39 11.04 -26.20 -0.89
C SER A 39 10.25 -25.36 -1.90
N ILE A 40 9.87 -24.13 -1.53
CA ILE A 40 9.17 -23.20 -2.42
C ILE A 40 10.11 -22.70 -3.52
N GLU A 41 11.36 -22.35 -3.19
CA GLU A 41 12.40 -21.98 -4.16
C GLU A 41 12.63 -23.12 -5.17
N ALA A 42 12.74 -24.37 -4.71
CA ALA A 42 12.91 -25.53 -5.59
C ALA A 42 11.74 -25.71 -6.58
N ARG A 43 10.51 -25.43 -6.16
CA ARG A 43 9.30 -25.55 -6.99
C ARG A 43 9.10 -24.37 -7.94
N THR A 44 9.35 -23.16 -7.47
CA THR A 44 9.08 -21.92 -8.20
C THR A 44 10.25 -21.45 -9.05
N GLN A 45 11.46 -21.94 -8.79
CA GLN A 45 12.72 -21.49 -9.40
C GLN A 45 13.00 -19.98 -9.17
N ILE A 46 12.30 -19.38 -8.20
CA ILE A 46 12.48 -17.98 -7.80
C ILE A 46 13.32 -17.96 -6.52
N PRO A 47 14.37 -17.11 -6.43
CA PRO A 47 15.18 -17.04 -5.22
C PRO A 47 14.32 -16.62 -4.02
N LYS A 48 14.38 -17.40 -2.94
CA LYS A 48 13.61 -17.18 -1.71
C LYS A 48 13.73 -15.77 -1.15
N THR A 49 14.92 -15.17 -1.27
CA THR A 49 15.18 -13.79 -0.84
C THR A 49 14.27 -12.78 -1.53
N TYR A 50 14.08 -12.91 -2.85
CA TYR A 50 13.17 -12.02 -3.57
C TYR A 50 11.71 -12.28 -3.23
N LEU A 51 11.32 -13.53 -2.98
CA LEU A 51 9.96 -13.89 -2.58
C LEU A 51 9.59 -13.25 -1.24
N VAL A 52 10.46 -13.36 -0.24
CA VAL A 52 10.26 -12.75 1.08
C VAL A 52 10.23 -11.23 0.97
N LEU A 53 11.17 -10.61 0.25
CA LEU A 53 11.17 -9.16 0.05
C LEU A 53 9.91 -8.68 -0.68
N ALA A 54 9.48 -9.37 -1.73
CA ALA A 54 8.25 -9.04 -2.46
C ALA A 54 7.02 -9.14 -1.55
N THR A 55 6.96 -10.17 -0.70
CA THR A 55 5.86 -10.34 0.27
C THR A 55 5.85 -9.20 1.28
N LEU A 56 7.00 -8.81 1.82
CA LEU A 56 7.11 -7.69 2.75
C LEU A 56 6.70 -6.37 2.10
N VAL A 57 7.12 -6.12 0.86
CA VAL A 57 6.72 -4.93 0.09
C VAL A 57 5.20 -4.92 -0.14
N LEU A 58 4.61 -6.05 -0.51
CA LEU A 58 3.17 -6.17 -0.71
C LEU A 58 2.40 -5.93 0.59
N LEU A 59 2.87 -6.49 1.71
CA LEU A 59 2.28 -6.25 3.03
C LEU A 59 2.41 -4.78 3.44
N ALA A 60 3.55 -4.14 3.17
CA ALA A 60 3.73 -2.71 3.42
C ALA A 60 2.75 -1.88 2.60
N ILE A 61 2.60 -2.15 1.30
CA ILE A 61 1.61 -1.47 0.43
C ILE A 61 0.19 -1.67 0.96
N PHE A 62 -0.16 -2.89 1.36
CA PHE A 62 -1.48 -3.18 1.95
C PHE A 62 -1.73 -2.36 3.22
N HIS A 63 -0.72 -2.26 4.11
CA HIS A 63 -0.78 -1.44 5.31
C HIS A 63 -0.79 0.07 5.05
N LEU A 64 -0.43 0.54 3.85
CA LEU A 64 -0.57 1.96 3.49
C LEU A 64 -2.00 2.31 3.07
N ILE A 65 -2.80 1.33 2.63
CA ILE A 65 -4.18 1.55 2.18
C ILE A 65 -5.16 1.53 3.37
N THR A 66 -4.93 0.67 4.36
CA THR A 66 -5.82 0.53 5.53
C THR A 66 -5.97 1.78 6.41
N PRO A 67 -4.94 2.63 6.65
CA PRO A 67 -5.08 3.83 7.47
C PRO A 67 -5.95 4.90 6.81
N VAL A 68 -6.06 4.89 5.48
CA VAL A 68 -6.90 5.84 4.72
C VAL A 68 -8.38 5.50 4.84
N ALA A 69 -8.73 4.27 5.23
CA ALA A 69 -10.12 3.84 5.35
C ALA A 69 -10.90 4.64 6.41
N ALA A 70 -10.30 4.91 7.57
CA ALA A 70 -10.96 5.67 8.66
C ALA A 70 -11.30 7.13 8.27
N PRO A 71 -10.36 7.96 7.79
CA PRO A 71 -10.67 9.32 7.36
C PRO A 71 -11.61 9.35 6.15
N VAL A 72 -11.49 8.41 5.20
CA VAL A 72 -12.44 8.31 4.08
C VAL A 72 -13.84 7.99 4.58
N SER A 73 -13.98 7.07 5.54
CA SER A 73 -15.27 6.73 6.13
C SER A 73 -15.86 7.91 6.91
N TYR A 74 -15.05 8.68 7.62
CA TYR A 74 -15.50 9.91 8.28
C TYR A 74 -15.96 10.97 7.27
N VAL A 75 -15.22 11.16 6.18
CA VAL A 75 -15.61 12.13 5.15
C VAL A 75 -16.89 11.69 4.45
N MET A 76 -16.99 10.42 4.03
CA MET A 76 -18.16 9.91 3.32
C MET A 76 -19.38 9.73 4.22
N GLY A 77 -19.18 9.31 5.47
CA GLY A 77 -20.24 9.00 6.42
C GLY A 77 -20.69 10.18 7.27
N PHE A 78 -19.86 11.21 7.44
CA PHE A 78 -20.20 12.35 8.27
C PHE A 78 -20.01 13.68 7.55
N ALA A 79 -18.80 13.99 7.09
CA ALA A 79 -18.49 15.34 6.60
C ALA A 79 -19.27 15.72 5.34
N LEU A 80 -19.39 14.79 4.38
CA LEU A 80 -20.10 15.00 3.12
C LEU A 80 -21.62 15.12 3.34
N PRO A 81 -22.29 14.20 4.06
CA PRO A 81 -23.70 14.37 4.42
C PRO A 81 -23.97 15.64 5.23
N ALA A 82 -23.06 16.03 6.13
CA ALA A 82 -23.20 17.27 6.92
C ALA A 82 -23.14 18.52 6.02
N TYR A 83 -22.19 18.58 5.09
CA TYR A 83 -22.12 19.66 4.11
C TYR A 83 -23.38 19.73 3.23
N LEU A 84 -23.86 18.58 2.74
CA LEU A 84 -25.06 18.54 1.90
C LEU A 84 -26.34 18.86 2.68
N SER A 85 -26.40 18.53 3.97
CA SER A 85 -27.49 18.93 4.87
C SER A 85 -27.55 20.46 5.01
N LEU A 86 -26.40 21.14 5.16
CA LEU A 86 -26.36 22.60 5.21
C LEU A 86 -26.82 23.24 3.90
N LYS A 87 -26.40 22.66 2.77
CA LYS A 87 -26.81 23.13 1.45
C LYS A 87 -28.32 22.95 1.20
N ALA A 88 -28.93 21.91 1.76
CA ALA A 88 -30.37 21.66 1.64
C ALA A 88 -31.21 22.80 2.26
N LEU A 89 -30.72 23.42 3.36
CA LEU A 89 -31.40 24.55 3.99
C LEU A 89 -31.50 25.80 3.11
N GLU A 90 -30.62 25.93 2.12
CA GLU A 90 -30.62 27.04 1.16
C GLU A 90 -31.48 26.73 -0.08
N SER A 91 -31.96 25.49 -0.19
CA SER A 91 -32.80 25.04 -1.30
C SER A 91 -34.27 25.41 -1.05
N PRO A 92 -35.02 25.81 -2.10
CA PRO A 92 -36.44 26.14 -1.96
C PRO A 92 -37.36 24.90 -1.87
N GLY A 93 -36.81 23.69 -2.02
CA GLY A 93 -37.55 22.43 -1.94
C GLY A 93 -37.36 21.73 -0.60
N HIS A 94 -38.19 20.72 -0.31
CA HIS A 94 -38.11 19.92 0.93
C HIS A 94 -37.62 18.48 0.71
N GLN A 95 -37.32 18.10 -0.53
CA GLN A 95 -36.98 16.72 -0.86
C GLN A 95 -35.60 16.32 -0.34
N ASP A 96 -34.63 17.23 -0.43
CA ASP A 96 -33.28 17.09 0.11
C ASP A 96 -33.26 17.14 1.64
N ASP A 97 -34.10 17.97 2.28
CA ASP A 97 -34.29 17.95 3.73
C ASP A 97 -34.69 16.55 4.24
N VAL A 98 -35.71 15.96 3.61
CA VAL A 98 -36.22 14.61 3.94
C VAL A 98 -35.14 13.55 3.70
N GLN A 99 -34.36 13.69 2.63
CA GLN A 99 -33.26 12.77 2.34
C GLN A 99 -32.19 12.80 3.44
N TRP A 100 -31.70 13.97 3.82
CA TRP A 100 -30.60 14.07 4.78
C TRP A 100 -31.03 13.72 6.20
N ILE A 101 -32.25 14.08 6.63
CA ILE A 101 -32.73 13.65 7.94
C ILE A 101 -32.94 12.13 8.00
N THR A 102 -33.44 11.51 6.92
CA THR A 102 -33.58 10.05 6.83
C THR A 102 -32.21 9.38 6.88
N TYR A 103 -31.21 9.94 6.18
CA TYR A 103 -29.82 9.48 6.25
C TYR A 103 -29.30 9.50 7.69
N TRP A 104 -29.49 10.61 8.43
CA TRP A 104 -29.02 10.72 9.82
C TRP A 104 -29.74 9.77 10.78
N VAL A 105 -31.05 9.54 10.59
CA VAL A 105 -31.81 8.57 11.38
C VAL A 105 -31.25 7.16 11.21
N VAL A 106 -30.92 6.76 9.97
CA VAL A 106 -30.35 5.44 9.66
C VAL A 106 -28.87 5.34 10.07
N PHE A 107 -28.11 6.42 9.94
CA PHE A 107 -26.69 6.46 10.29
C PHE A 107 -26.47 6.39 11.82
N ALA A 108 -27.39 6.94 12.61
CA ALA A 108 -27.30 6.96 14.07
C ALA A 108 -27.94 5.76 14.78
N SER A 109 -28.69 4.91 14.05
CA SER A 109 -29.30 3.67 14.56
C SER A 109 -28.37 2.48 14.46
#